data_AF-A0A1V5IQZ2-F1
#
_entry.id   AF-A0A1V5IQZ2-F1
#
_cell.length_a   1.000
_cell.length_b   1.000
_cell.length_c   1.000
_cell.angle_alpha   90.00
_cell.angle_beta   90.00
_cell.angle_gamma   90.00
#
_symmetry.space_group_name_H-M   'P 1'
#
loop_
_entity.id
_entity.type
_entity.pdbx_description
1 polymer ?
#
loop_
_entity_poly.entity_id
_entity_poly.type
_entity_poly.pdbx_seq_one_letter_code
_entity_poly.pdbx_strand_id
1 'polypeptide(L)'
;MRDKPNRPDKPHKAFEPMVLRGKHWDAPVYWLYLGGDAVIDSREVIAILDGERGRRSAALTEYIQRNVEAGRAIDVSDGGSVKSVVITADRVYLSQVAPPTVGKRANIIYLGEGEGEE
;
A
#
# COMPACT_ATOMS: atom_id res chain seq x y z
N MET A 1 -13.60 -1.80 -48.88
CA MET A 1 -13.83 -1.85 -47.42
C MET A 1 -13.62 -3.29 -46.98
N ARG A 2 -12.65 -3.57 -46.11
CA ARG A 2 -12.40 -4.92 -45.56
C ARG A 2 -12.53 -4.80 -44.05
N ASP A 3 -13.62 -5.32 -43.51
CA ASP A 3 -13.84 -5.37 -42.06
C ASP A 3 -12.85 -6.36 -41.43
N LYS A 4 -12.12 -5.90 -40.41
CA LYS A 4 -11.26 -6.76 -39.59
C LYS A 4 -12.15 -7.55 -38.62
N PRO A 5 -11.89 -8.84 -38.39
CA PRO A 5 -12.66 -9.61 -37.42
C PRO A 5 -12.39 -9.08 -36.00
N ASN A 6 -13.49 -8.86 -35.27
CA ASN A 6 -13.51 -8.41 -33.89
C ASN A 6 -12.75 -9.42 -33.00
N ARG A 7 -11.76 -8.93 -32.25
CA ARG A 7 -11.00 -9.76 -31.30
C ARG A 7 -11.84 -9.84 -30.02
N PRO A 8 -12.16 -11.02 -29.46
CA PRO A 8 -12.95 -11.07 -28.24
C PRO A 8 -12.15 -10.43 -27.10
N ASP A 9 -12.79 -9.50 -26.41
CA ASP A 9 -12.27 -8.90 -25.18
C ASP A 9 -11.93 -10.02 -24.19
N LYS A 10 -10.67 -10.09 -23.77
CA LYS A 10 -10.30 -10.97 -22.66
C LYS A 10 -11.08 -10.48 -21.44
N PRO A 11 -11.82 -11.35 -20.73
CA PRO A 11 -12.45 -10.92 -19.50
C PRO A 11 -11.33 -10.51 -18.54
N HIS A 12 -11.29 -9.22 -18.19
CA HIS A 12 -10.63 -8.78 -16.99
C HIS A 12 -11.29 -9.56 -15.86
N LYS A 13 -10.57 -10.55 -15.30
CA LYS A 13 -11.04 -11.26 -14.12
C LYS A 13 -11.16 -10.21 -13.03
N ALA A 14 -12.37 -9.69 -12.84
CA ALA A 14 -12.69 -8.81 -11.75
C ALA A 14 -12.28 -9.58 -10.48
N PHE A 15 -11.26 -9.07 -9.81
CA PHE A 15 -10.92 -9.57 -8.50
C PHE A 15 -12.08 -9.12 -7.61
N GLU A 16 -13.04 -10.02 -7.37
CA GLU A 16 -14.05 -9.76 -6.35
C GLU A 16 -13.28 -9.60 -5.04
N PRO A 17 -13.27 -8.42 -4.40
CA PRO A 17 -12.62 -8.27 -3.12
C PRO A 17 -13.31 -9.25 -2.16
N MET A 18 -12.54 -10.18 -1.61
CA MET A 18 -13.05 -11.13 -0.64
C MET A 18 -13.44 -10.36 0.63
N VAL A 19 -14.69 -9.93 0.72
CA VAL A 19 -15.25 -9.33 1.92
C VAL A 19 -15.58 -10.48 2.89
N LEU A 20 -14.65 -10.77 3.79
CA LEU A 20 -14.86 -11.69 4.91
C LEU A 20 -15.97 -11.14 5.82
N ARG A 21 -17.22 -11.56 5.61
CA ARG A 21 -18.32 -11.35 6.57
C ARG A 21 -18.21 -12.39 7.68
N GLY A 22 -17.35 -12.14 8.66
CA GLY A 22 -17.29 -12.91 9.90
C GLY A 22 -18.44 -12.55 10.84
N LYS A 23 -19.26 -13.54 11.22
CA LYS A 23 -20.07 -13.49 12.44
C LYS A 23 -19.13 -13.72 13.64
N HIS A 24 -19.33 -12.94 14.71
CA HIS A 24 -18.56 -12.83 15.95
C HIS A 24 -17.43 -11.78 15.94
N TRP A 25 -17.79 -10.60 16.45
CA TRP A 25 -16.93 -9.48 16.79
C TRP A 25 -16.55 -9.56 18.27
N ASP A 26 -15.30 -9.92 18.59
CA ASP A 26 -14.66 -9.59 19.89
C ASP A 26 -13.12 -9.50 19.79
N ALA A 27 -12.56 -9.42 18.57
CA ALA A 27 -11.18 -9.02 18.33
C ALA A 27 -11.15 -8.08 17.12
N PRO A 28 -10.55 -6.88 17.20
CA PRO A 28 -10.66 -5.92 16.13
C PRO A 28 -9.75 -6.33 14.97
N VAL A 29 -10.36 -6.79 13.87
CA VAL A 29 -9.65 -7.10 12.63
C VAL A 29 -9.44 -5.77 11.90
N TYR A 30 -8.20 -5.27 11.85
CA TYR A 30 -7.87 -4.02 11.17
C TYR A 30 -7.23 -4.31 9.82
N TRP A 31 -8.07 -4.48 8.79
CA TRP A 31 -7.60 -4.53 7.41
C TRP A 31 -7.15 -3.13 6.97
N LEU A 32 -5.90 -3.03 6.52
CA LEU A 32 -5.29 -1.79 6.08
C LEU A 32 -5.13 -1.80 4.56
N TYR A 33 -5.94 -0.99 3.88
CA TYR A 33 -5.80 -0.77 2.45
C TYR A 33 -4.60 0.14 2.14
N LEU A 34 -3.69 -0.36 1.30
CA LEU A 34 -2.44 0.31 0.91
C LEU A 34 -2.45 0.88 -0.51
N GLY A 35 -3.52 0.72 -1.28
CA GLY A 35 -3.58 1.13 -2.69
C GLY A 35 -3.51 -0.05 -3.65
N GLY A 36 -3.92 0.17 -4.90
CA GLY A 36 -4.04 -0.90 -5.89
C GLY A 36 -4.99 -1.99 -5.40
N ASP A 37 -4.49 -3.22 -5.38
CA ASP A 37 -5.17 -4.43 -4.90
C ASP A 37 -4.66 -4.92 -3.52
N ALA A 38 -3.84 -4.12 -2.82
CA ALA A 38 -3.20 -4.53 -1.57
C ALA A 38 -3.97 -4.14 -0.31
N VAL A 39 -4.28 -5.15 0.50
CA VAL A 39 -4.83 -5.04 1.85
C VAL A 39 -3.98 -5.91 2.78
N ILE A 40 -3.49 -5.35 3.88
CA ILE A 40 -2.68 -6.08 4.88
C ILE A 40 -3.33 -6.05 6.25
N ASP A 41 -2.85 -6.87 7.17
CA ASP A 41 -3.21 -6.76 8.59
C ASP A 41 -2.44 -5.58 9.21
N SER A 42 -3.15 -4.61 9.79
CA SER A 42 -2.49 -3.42 10.36
C SER A 42 -1.56 -3.77 11.53
N ARG A 43 -1.72 -4.94 12.16
CA ARG A 43 -0.85 -5.43 13.24
C ARG A 43 0.53 -5.84 12.75
N GLU A 44 0.68 -6.09 11.44
CA GLU A 44 1.97 -6.41 10.83
C GLU A 44 2.81 -5.17 10.51
N VAL A 45 2.21 -3.97 10.61
CA VAL A 45 2.91 -2.71 10.33
C VAL A 45 3.94 -2.43 11.42
N ILE A 46 5.21 -2.44 11.05
CA ILE A 46 6.34 -2.05 11.91
C ILE A 46 6.62 -0.56 11.78
N ALA A 47 6.58 -0.03 10.55
CA ALA A 47 6.85 1.38 10.31
C ALA A 47 6.10 1.89 9.06
N ILE A 48 5.79 3.18 9.08
CA ILE A 48 5.25 3.92 7.94
C ILE A 48 6.17 5.12 7.73
N LEU A 49 6.82 5.18 6.57
CA LEU A 49 7.74 6.24 6.20
C LEU A 49 7.17 7.08 5.07
N ASP A 50 7.56 8.34 5.01
CA ASP A 50 7.21 9.26 3.94
C ASP A 50 8.01 8.91 2.66
N GLY A 51 7.31 8.51 1.61
CA GLY A 51 7.90 8.11 0.32
C GLY A 51 8.54 9.28 -0.44
N GLU A 52 8.00 10.49 -0.27
CA GLU A 52 8.51 11.72 -0.86
C GLU A 52 9.78 12.22 -0.15
N ARG A 53 9.89 12.01 1.16
CA ARG A 53 11.14 12.18 1.91
C ARG A 53 12.12 11.04 1.63
N GLY A 54 11.63 9.84 1.35
CA GLY A 54 12.45 8.67 1.00
C GLY A 54 13.30 8.87 -0.25
N ARG A 55 12.79 9.58 -1.26
CA ARG A 55 13.58 9.98 -2.44
C ARG A 55 14.78 10.87 -2.12
N ARG A 56 14.79 11.54 -0.96
CA ARG A 56 15.86 12.44 -0.51
C ARG A 56 16.80 11.79 0.51
N SER A 57 16.50 10.57 0.95
CA SER A 57 17.31 9.83 1.92
C SER A 57 18.05 8.69 1.21
N ALA A 58 19.38 8.76 1.21
CA ALA A 58 20.23 7.69 0.69
C ALA A 58 19.97 6.36 1.41
N ALA A 59 19.79 6.39 2.75
CA ALA A 59 19.53 5.20 3.55
C ALA A 59 18.18 4.54 3.21
N LEU A 60 17.12 5.32 3.04
CA LEU A 60 15.81 4.76 2.68
C LEU A 60 15.79 4.26 1.23
N THR A 61 16.45 4.97 0.32
CA THR A 61 16.60 4.53 -1.07
C THR A 61 17.34 3.19 -1.15
N GLU A 62 18.48 3.07 -0.46
CA GLU A 62 19.24 1.82 -0.38
C GLU A 62 18.43 0.69 0.28
N TYR A 63 17.72 0.98 1.38
CA TYR A 63 16.86 0.01 2.04
C TYR A 63 15.77 -0.53 1.09
N ILE A 64 15.09 0.35 0.34
CA ILE A 64 14.07 -0.06 -0.63
C ILE A 64 14.71 -0.91 -1.73
N GLN A 65 15.83 -0.45 -2.31
CA GLN A 65 16.52 -1.14 -3.40
C GLN A 65 16.93 -2.57 -2.99
N ARG A 66 17.54 -2.74 -1.81
CA ARG A 66 17.90 -4.07 -1.28
C ARG A 66 16.69 -4.98 -1.10
N ASN A 67 15.54 -4.42 -0.73
CA ASN A 67 14.30 -5.18 -0.59
C ASN A 67 13.65 -5.52 -1.93
N VAL A 68 13.81 -4.67 -2.95
CA VAL A 68 13.43 -4.98 -4.34
C VAL A 68 14.27 -6.15 -4.85
N GLU A 69 15.60 -6.08 -4.70
CA GLU A 69 16.53 -7.13 -5.11
C GLU A 69 16.28 -8.46 -4.39
N ALA A 70 15.88 -8.41 -3.12
CA ALA A 70 15.50 -9.58 -2.33
C ALA A 70 14.07 -10.09 -2.64
N GLY A 71 13.31 -9.45 -3.54
CA GLY A 71 11.92 -9.82 -3.84
C GLY A 71 10.93 -9.59 -2.68
N ARG A 72 11.29 -8.73 -1.71
CA ARG A 72 10.47 -8.36 -0.55
C ARG A 72 9.68 -7.07 -0.75
N ALA A 73 10.04 -6.24 -1.73
CA ALA A 73 9.29 -5.04 -2.05
C ALA A 73 8.09 -5.35 -2.96
N ILE A 74 6.94 -4.76 -2.64
CA ILE A 74 5.70 -4.86 -3.42
C ILE A 74 5.26 -3.44 -3.77
N ASP A 75 5.22 -3.11 -5.05
CA ASP A 75 4.70 -1.83 -5.52
C ASP A 75 3.18 -1.89 -5.65
N VAL A 76 2.50 -1.07 -4.85
CA VAL A 76 1.03 -0.97 -4.78
C VAL A 76 0.58 0.47 -5.09
N SER A 77 1.46 1.24 -5.75
CA SER A 77 1.20 2.61 -6.17
C SER A 77 0.24 2.70 -7.37
N ASP A 78 -0.08 1.58 -8.03
CA ASP A 78 -0.95 1.49 -9.21
C ASP A 78 -0.52 2.45 -10.35
N GLY A 79 0.80 2.57 -10.55
CA GLY A 79 1.40 3.51 -11.52
C GLY A 79 1.39 4.98 -11.08
N GLY A 80 0.89 5.28 -9.88
CA GLY A 80 0.96 6.58 -9.23
C GLY A 80 2.31 6.85 -8.55
N SER A 81 2.41 7.98 -7.84
CA SER A 81 3.60 8.28 -7.02
C SER A 81 3.58 7.51 -5.70
N VAL A 82 4.75 7.03 -5.27
CA VAL A 82 4.94 6.42 -3.94
C VAL A 82 4.91 7.51 -2.88
N LYS A 83 3.79 7.61 -2.15
CA LYS A 83 3.60 8.60 -1.08
C LYS A 83 4.01 8.06 0.28
N SER A 84 3.90 6.75 0.50
CA SER A 84 4.36 6.10 1.73
C SER A 84 5.08 4.80 1.46
N VAL A 85 5.96 4.44 2.40
CA VAL A 85 6.65 3.16 2.44
C VAL A 85 6.22 2.47 3.73
N VAL A 86 5.47 1.37 3.61
CA VAL A 86 4.95 0.61 4.75
C VAL A 86 5.79 -0.64 4.91
N ILE A 87 6.35 -0.83 6.11
CA ILE A 87 7.28 -1.91 6.42
C ILE A 87 6.58 -2.92 7.33
N THR A 88 6.63 -4.19 6.95
CA THR A 88 6.28 -5.33 7.80
C THR A 88 7.54 -6.14 8.13
N ALA A 89 7.38 -7.25 8.85
CA ALA A 89 8.52 -8.12 9.18
C ALA A 89 9.18 -8.74 7.94
N ASP A 90 8.40 -9.00 6.89
CA ASP A 90 8.80 -9.77 5.72
C ASP A 90 8.66 -9.02 4.38
N ARG A 91 7.93 -7.90 4.35
CA ARG A 91 7.65 -7.14 3.13
C ARG A 91 7.84 -5.62 3.30
N VAL A 92 8.04 -4.96 2.17
CA VAL A 92 8.03 -3.50 2.06
C VAL A 92 7.03 -3.10 0.99
N TYR A 93 5.99 -2.36 1.35
CA TYR A 93 4.97 -1.90 0.42
C TYR A 93 5.23 -0.46 0.01
N LEU A 94 5.30 -0.22 -1.31
CA LEU A 94 5.41 1.12 -1.88
C LEU A 94 4.02 1.60 -2.26
N SER A 95 3.46 2.52 -1.47
CA SER A 95 2.04 2.85 -1.48
C SER A 95 1.76 4.26 -2.02
N GLN A 96 0.69 4.39 -2.80
CA GLN A 96 0.14 5.69 -3.22
C GLN A 96 -0.68 6.40 -2.14
N VAL A 97 -0.92 5.76 -1.00
CA VAL A 97 -1.66 6.33 0.13
C VAL A 97 -0.69 7.12 1.01
N ALA A 98 -1.07 8.33 1.43
CA ALA A 98 -0.20 9.20 2.20
C ALA A 98 0.07 8.63 3.62
N PRO A 99 1.27 8.85 4.21
CA PRO A 99 1.66 8.31 5.51
C PRO A 99 0.67 8.62 6.65
N PRO A 100 0.15 9.86 6.80
CA PRO A 100 -0.83 10.17 7.84
C PRO A 100 -2.12 9.36 7.69
N THR A 101 -2.56 9.11 6.46
CA THR A 101 -3.77 8.32 6.17
C THR A 101 -3.56 6.85 6.51
N VAL A 102 -2.40 6.27 6.15
CA VAL A 102 -2.04 4.91 6.53
C VAL A 102 -1.97 4.78 8.06
N GLY A 103 -1.29 5.72 8.73
CA GLY A 103 -1.15 5.74 10.19
C GLY A 103 -2.49 5.82 10.92
N LYS A 104 -3.36 6.77 10.52
CA LYS A 104 -4.72 6.90 11.08
C LYS A 104 -5.54 5.60 10.93
N ARG A 105 -5.46 4.95 9.77
CA ARG A 105 -6.17 3.68 9.51
C ARG A 105 -5.57 2.50 10.26
N ALA A 106 -4.26 2.51 10.49
CA ALA A 106 -3.55 1.51 11.26
C ALA A 106 -3.70 1.71 12.79
N ASN A 107 -4.40 2.77 13.22
CA ASN A 107 -4.49 3.20 14.61
C ASN A 107 -3.11 3.44 15.26
N ILE A 108 -2.15 3.92 14.45
CA ILE A 108 -0.81 4.28 14.87
C ILE A 108 -0.79 5.80 15.11
N ILE A 109 -0.32 6.22 16.27
CA ILE A 109 -0.11 7.65 16.57
C ILE A 109 0.97 8.18 15.62
N TYR A 110 0.58 9.02 14.68
CA TYR A 110 1.50 9.65 13.74
C TYR A 110 2.05 10.95 14.34
N LEU A 111 3.29 10.92 14.82
CA LEU A 111 4.05 12.14 15.17
C LEU A 111 4.69 12.74 13.91
N GLY A 112 3.88 13.26 13.00
CA GLY A 112 4.37 14.10 11.91
C GLY A 112 3.65 15.42 11.98
N GLU A 113 4.40 16.43 12.40
CA GLU A 113 4.13 17.88 12.43
C GLU A 113 2.71 18.32 12.06
N GLY A 114 2.02 18.85 13.06
CA GLY A 114 1.11 19.99 12.96
C GLY A 114 0.07 19.95 11.85
N GLU A 115 -1.18 19.79 12.25
CA GLU A 115 -2.26 20.53 11.60
C GLU A 115 -1.76 21.97 11.39
N GLY A 116 -1.65 22.39 10.13
CA GLY A 116 -1.67 23.81 9.84
C GLY A 116 -3.03 24.30 10.32
N GLU A 117 -3.06 24.87 11.53
CA GLU A 117 -4.13 25.75 11.96
C GLU A 117 -4.13 26.93 10.98
N GLU A 118 -5.26 27.04 10.26
CA GLU A 118 -5.82 28.17 9.48
C GLU A 118 -4.89 29.07 8.64
#